data_AF-A0A662Q352-F1
#
_entry.id   AF-A0A662Q352-F1
#
_cell.length_a   1.000
_cell.length_b   1.000
_cell.length_c   1.000
_cell.angle_alpha   90.00
_cell.angle_beta   90.00
_cell.angle_gamma   90.00
#
_symmetry.space_group_name_H-M   'P 1'
#
loop_
_entity.id
_entity.type
_entity.pdbx_description
1 polymer ?
#
loop_
_entity_poly.entity_id
_entity_poly.type
_entity_poly.pdbx_seq_one_letter_code
_entity_poly.pdbx_strand_id
1 'polypeptide(L)'
;MTLARVLNQHPQIIALHEPFPRLIRISARAYLEPDSELMELIIKIAREDYIEASNQKGCIYVETANRLTFFSYAIRKAFPQAKFIHLVRHPVRVIKSGIRRGWYCGHPWDAGRIFPKSMHCDGRLWTELSPSEKVAWNWVETNRFIFDFLQGIPERQKFFLRLEEIDSRISSIWDFL
;
A
#
# COMPACT_ATOMS: atom_id res chain seq x y z
N MET A 1 3.49 16.57 -3.95
CA MET A 1 4.29 16.20 -2.76
C MET A 1 3.89 14.78 -2.34
N THR A 2 4.82 13.92 -1.91
CA THR A 2 4.54 12.55 -1.46
C THR A 2 4.57 12.49 0.08
N LEU A 3 3.86 11.53 0.70
CA LEU A 3 3.93 11.34 2.15
C LEU A 3 5.36 11.09 2.64
N ALA A 4 6.16 10.32 1.90
CA ALA A 4 7.58 10.14 2.23
C ALA A 4 8.36 11.46 2.32
N ARG A 5 8.10 12.41 1.41
CA ARG A 5 8.76 13.72 1.47
C ARG A 5 8.38 14.51 2.73
N VAL A 6 7.14 14.41 3.18
CA VAL A 6 6.68 15.06 4.42
C VAL A 6 7.31 14.38 5.64
N LEU A 7 7.31 13.05 5.68
CA LEU A 7 7.86 12.28 6.81
C LEU A 7 9.36 12.49 7.02
N ASN A 8 10.13 12.66 5.92
CA ASN A 8 11.56 12.98 5.98
C ASN A 8 11.88 14.36 6.56
N GLN A 9 10.89 15.17 6.95
CA GLN A 9 11.15 16.39 7.74
C GLN A 9 11.53 16.05 9.18
N HIS A 10 11.25 14.85 9.67
CA HIS A 10 11.68 14.38 10.98
C HIS A 10 13.10 13.78 10.92
N PRO A 11 14.03 14.19 11.80
CA PRO A 11 15.45 13.82 11.69
C PRO A 11 15.73 12.33 11.90
N GLN A 12 14.82 11.61 12.55
CA GLN A 12 14.96 10.17 12.84
C GLN A 12 14.14 9.27 11.90
N ILE A 13 13.62 9.81 10.79
CA ILE A 13 12.85 9.04 9.81
C ILE A 13 13.57 9.03 8.48
N ILE A 14 13.71 7.84 7.89
CA ILE A 14 14.10 7.65 6.50
C ILE A 14 12.90 7.05 5.77
N ALA A 15 12.15 7.92 5.09
CA ALA A 15 10.97 7.55 4.34
C ALA A 15 11.25 7.45 2.84
N LEU A 16 10.98 6.30 2.23
CA LEU A 16 11.14 6.08 0.79
C LEU A 16 9.79 5.99 0.07
N HIS A 17 9.73 6.53 -1.14
CA HIS A 17 8.56 6.41 -2.02
C HIS A 17 8.84 5.41 -3.14
N GLU A 18 8.16 4.26 -3.11
CA GLU A 18 8.33 3.17 -4.06
C GLU A 18 9.80 2.78 -4.35
N PRO A 19 10.57 2.36 -3.32
CA PRO A 19 11.97 1.93 -3.49
C PRO A 19 12.09 0.71 -4.41
N PHE A 20 13.30 0.50 -4.94
CA PHE A 20 13.60 -0.66 -5.78
C PHE A 20 13.97 -1.89 -4.92
N PRO A 21 13.51 -3.11 -5.24
CA PRO A 21 12.56 -3.43 -6.31
C PRO A 21 11.14 -2.95 -5.98
N ARG A 22 10.42 -2.43 -7.00
CA ARG A 22 9.08 -1.83 -6.85
C ARG A 22 7.93 -2.83 -6.70
N LEU A 23 8.23 -4.13 -6.82
CA LEU A 23 7.29 -5.25 -6.67
C LEU A 23 6.00 -5.13 -7.51
N ILE A 24 6.07 -4.47 -8.68
CA ILE A 24 4.87 -4.11 -9.46
C ILE A 24 4.12 -5.35 -9.92
N ARG A 25 4.78 -6.26 -10.62
CA ARG A 25 4.10 -7.40 -11.27
C ARG A 25 3.60 -8.44 -10.27
N ILE A 26 4.27 -8.53 -9.12
CA ILE A 26 3.96 -9.54 -8.10
C ILE A 26 2.82 -9.10 -7.17
N SER A 27 2.46 -7.80 -7.14
CA SER A 27 1.42 -7.31 -6.20
C SER A 27 0.04 -7.92 -6.44
N ALA A 28 -0.32 -8.26 -7.68
CA ALA A 28 -1.56 -8.98 -7.97
C ALA A 28 -1.55 -10.40 -7.38
N ARG A 29 -0.40 -11.08 -7.40
CA ARG A 29 -0.25 -12.38 -6.74
C ARG A 29 -0.27 -12.26 -5.22
N ALA A 30 0.38 -11.24 -4.66
CA ALA A 30 0.36 -10.97 -3.22
C ALA A 30 -1.08 -10.73 -2.72
N TYR A 31 -1.96 -10.14 -3.52
CA TYR A 31 -3.38 -10.01 -3.18
C TYR A 31 -4.11 -11.37 -3.12
N LEU A 32 -3.78 -12.31 -4.01
CA LEU A 32 -4.39 -13.64 -4.06
C LEU A 32 -3.84 -14.58 -2.97
N GLU A 33 -2.54 -14.46 -2.66
CA GLU A 33 -1.79 -15.33 -1.75
C GLU A 33 -1.06 -14.49 -0.66
N PRO A 34 -1.76 -13.67 0.14
CA PRO A 34 -1.13 -12.65 0.98
C PRO A 34 -0.28 -13.20 2.13
N ASP A 35 -0.57 -14.41 2.59
CA ASP A 35 0.11 -15.07 3.71
C ASP A 35 1.07 -16.21 3.25
N SER A 36 1.46 -16.20 1.97
CA SER A 36 2.40 -17.21 1.47
C SER A 36 3.84 -16.94 1.92
N GLU A 37 4.59 -18.01 2.18
CA GLU A 37 6.02 -17.96 2.51
C GLU A 37 6.85 -17.28 1.40
N LEU A 38 6.40 -17.40 0.15
CA LEU A 38 7.01 -16.72 -0.99
C LEU A 38 6.90 -15.18 -0.85
N MET A 39 5.74 -14.65 -0.45
CA MET A 39 5.58 -13.20 -0.27
C MET A 39 6.44 -12.70 0.90
N GLU A 40 6.56 -13.49 1.97
CA GLU A 40 7.45 -13.19 3.10
C GLU A 40 8.91 -13.09 2.65
N LEU A 41 9.41 -14.11 1.93
CA LEU A 41 10.77 -14.13 1.41
C LEU A 41 11.05 -12.96 0.46
N ILE A 42 10.12 -12.67 -0.45
CA ILE A 42 10.25 -11.55 -1.41
C ILE A 42 10.36 -10.22 -0.65
N ILE A 43 9.55 -10.00 0.37
CA ILE A 43 9.58 -8.76 1.15
C ILE A 43 10.88 -8.61 1.93
N LYS A 44 11.37 -9.70 2.54
CA LYS A 44 12.67 -9.71 3.23
C LYS A 44 13.79 -9.27 2.30
N ILE A 45 13.98 -10.00 1.20
CA ILE A 45 15.03 -9.69 0.20
C ILE A 45 14.88 -8.27 -0.36
N ALA A 46 13.64 -7.80 -0.57
CA ALA A 46 13.41 -6.50 -1.17
C ALA A 46 13.63 -5.32 -0.21
N ARG A 47 13.66 -5.53 1.11
CA ARG A 47 13.58 -4.45 2.12
C ARG A 47 14.61 -4.50 3.23
N GLU A 48 15.19 -5.67 3.55
CA GLU A 48 16.15 -5.82 4.64
C GLU A 48 17.30 -4.81 4.55
N ASP A 49 17.93 -4.66 3.39
CA ASP A 49 19.01 -3.67 3.20
C ASP A 49 18.61 -2.24 3.56
N TYR A 50 17.39 -1.80 3.19
CA TYR A 50 16.91 -0.46 3.53
C TYR A 50 16.62 -0.31 5.03
N ILE A 51 16.06 -1.35 5.64
CA ILE A 51 15.74 -1.37 7.06
C ILE A 51 17.04 -1.35 7.87
N GLU A 52 18.00 -2.22 7.54
CA GLU A 52 19.31 -2.27 8.19
C GLU A 52 20.08 -0.96 8.05
N ALA A 53 20.16 -0.41 6.84
CA ALA A 53 20.84 0.87 6.61
C ALA A 53 20.19 2.04 7.37
N SER A 54 18.87 1.99 7.61
CA SER A 54 18.18 2.99 8.43
C SER A 54 18.47 2.79 9.91
N ASN A 55 18.39 1.55 10.39
CA ASN A 55 18.68 1.18 11.77
C ASN A 55 20.13 1.53 12.18
N GLN A 56 21.10 1.30 11.29
CA GLN A 56 22.51 1.67 11.51
C GLN A 56 22.71 3.18 11.72
N LYS A 57 21.78 4.01 11.22
CA LYS A 57 21.76 5.47 11.43
C LYS A 57 20.90 5.90 12.61
N GLY A 58 20.38 4.95 13.39
CA GLY A 58 19.42 5.23 14.47
C GLY A 58 18.09 5.81 13.97
N CYS A 59 17.73 5.54 12.71
CA CYS A 59 16.53 6.06 12.07
C CYS A 59 15.49 4.94 11.82
N ILE A 60 14.22 5.33 11.84
CA ILE A 60 13.08 4.46 11.47
C ILE A 60 12.94 4.45 9.95
N TYR A 61 12.92 3.25 9.37
CA TYR A 61 12.57 3.07 7.97
C TYR A 61 11.05 3.18 7.76
N VAL A 62 10.62 3.99 6.80
CA VAL A 62 9.22 4.08 6.39
C VAL A 62 9.10 3.93 4.88
N GLU A 63 8.13 3.15 4.40
CA GLU A 63 7.84 3.04 2.97
C GLU A 63 6.46 3.55 2.63
N THR A 64 6.37 4.32 1.54
CA THR A 64 5.09 4.74 0.96
C THR A 64 4.97 4.17 -0.45
N ALA A 65 4.21 3.08 -0.59
CA ALA A 65 3.92 2.46 -1.88
C ALA A 65 2.53 1.79 -1.82
N ASN A 66 1.63 2.17 -2.71
CA ASN A 66 0.25 1.65 -2.70
C ASN A 66 0.18 0.14 -2.98
N ARG A 67 1.17 -0.41 -3.68
CA ARG A 67 1.27 -1.85 -3.99
C ARG A 67 1.73 -2.69 -2.80
N LEU A 68 2.42 -2.07 -1.84
CA LEU A 68 2.89 -2.73 -0.63
C LEU A 68 1.72 -3.17 0.26
N THR A 69 0.54 -2.56 0.08
CA THR A 69 -0.71 -2.97 0.72
C THR A 69 -0.93 -4.47 0.66
N PHE A 70 -0.75 -5.11 -0.50
CA PHE A 70 -1.02 -6.53 -0.66
C PHE A 70 0.02 -7.45 -0.03
N PHE A 71 1.13 -6.87 0.43
CA PHE A 71 2.17 -7.55 1.19
C PHE A 71 2.00 -7.36 2.70
N SER A 72 0.93 -6.75 3.18
CA SER A 72 0.78 -6.40 4.60
C SER A 72 0.92 -7.60 5.54
N TYR A 73 0.36 -8.75 5.18
CA TYR A 73 0.49 -10.01 5.93
C TYR A 73 1.94 -10.51 5.94
N ALA A 74 2.57 -10.61 4.77
CA ALA A 74 3.99 -10.96 4.63
C ALA A 74 4.91 -10.03 5.43
N ILE A 75 4.67 -8.71 5.39
CA ILE A 75 5.41 -7.71 6.17
C ILE A 75 5.21 -7.93 7.67
N ARG A 76 3.97 -8.19 8.11
CA ARG A 76 3.66 -8.42 9.52
C ARG A 76 4.36 -9.67 10.07
N LYS A 77 4.54 -10.69 9.22
CA LYS A 77 5.24 -11.94 9.56
C LYS A 77 6.76 -11.74 9.55
N ALA A 78 7.30 -11.11 8.51
CA ALA A 78 8.73 -10.83 8.37
C ALA A 78 9.25 -9.84 9.43
N PHE A 79 8.46 -8.81 9.74
CA PHE A 79 8.81 -7.71 10.64
C PHE A 79 7.71 -7.51 11.69
N PRO A 80 7.68 -8.29 12.78
CA PRO A 80 6.57 -8.30 13.75
C PRO A 80 6.33 -6.97 14.48
N GLN A 81 7.34 -6.09 14.51
CA GLN A 81 7.28 -4.76 15.10
C GLN A 81 6.80 -3.68 14.13
N ALA A 82 6.58 -4.01 12.85
CA ALA A 82 6.12 -3.07 11.84
C ALA A 82 4.81 -2.36 12.26
N LYS A 83 4.75 -1.07 11.94
CA LYS A 83 3.58 -0.21 12.10
C LYS A 83 2.95 0.05 10.73
N PHE A 84 1.62 0.15 10.69
CA PHE A 84 0.84 0.28 9.47
C PHE A 84 0.01 1.54 9.48
N ILE A 85 0.18 2.39 8.47
CA ILE A 85 -0.63 3.61 8.29
C ILE A 85 -1.63 3.37 7.15
N HIS A 86 -2.91 3.30 7.49
CA HIS A 86 -4.00 3.24 6.50
C HIS A 86 -4.31 4.65 6.01
N LEU A 87 -3.71 4.99 4.87
CA LEU A 87 -3.93 6.26 4.19
C LEU A 87 -5.12 6.15 3.23
N VAL A 88 -6.24 6.80 3.56
CA VAL A 88 -7.43 6.86 2.71
C VAL A 88 -7.53 8.19 2.01
N ARG A 89 -7.81 8.15 0.71
CA ARG A 89 -8.12 9.34 -0.10
C ARG A 89 -9.55 9.26 -0.61
N HIS A 90 -10.20 10.41 -0.76
CA HIS A 90 -11.56 10.46 -1.31
C HIS A 90 -11.68 9.68 -2.65
N PRO A 91 -12.65 8.75 -2.80
CA PRO A 91 -12.71 7.81 -3.92
C PRO A 91 -12.77 8.51 -5.28
N VAL A 92 -13.60 9.56 -5.41
CA VAL A 92 -13.69 10.36 -6.65
C VAL A 92 -12.33 10.92 -7.11
N ARG A 93 -11.46 11.33 -6.17
CA ARG A 93 -10.13 11.85 -6.51
C ARG A 93 -9.20 10.74 -6.98
N VAL A 94 -9.33 9.53 -6.43
CA VAL A 94 -8.57 8.35 -6.86
C VAL A 94 -9.02 7.93 -8.26
N ILE A 95 -10.33 7.82 -8.50
CA ILE A 95 -10.90 7.43 -9.80
C ILE A 95 -10.46 8.39 -10.89
N LYS A 96 -10.66 9.70 -10.70
CA LYS A 96 -10.21 10.72 -11.66
C LYS A 96 -8.70 10.64 -11.93
N SER A 97 -7.89 10.37 -10.89
CA SER A 97 -6.45 10.22 -11.06
C SER A 97 -6.06 8.94 -11.80
N GLY A 98 -6.75 7.83 -11.57
CA GLY A 98 -6.48 6.57 -12.24
C GLY A 98 -6.82 6.63 -13.73
N ILE A 99 -7.97 7.21 -14.06
CA ILE A 99 -8.41 7.37 -15.45
C ILE A 99 -7.46 8.25 -16.25
N ARG A 100 -7.03 9.39 -15.71
CA ARG A 100 -6.02 10.25 -16.38
C ARG A 100 -4.69 9.54 -16.64
N ARG A 101 -4.39 8.48 -15.89
CA ARG A 101 -3.17 7.68 -16.04
C ARG A 101 -3.41 6.40 -16.85
N GLY A 102 -4.59 6.20 -17.43
CA GLY A 102 -4.90 5.00 -18.21
C GLY A 102 -4.97 3.71 -17.40
N TRP A 103 -5.31 3.78 -16.10
CA TRP A 103 -5.45 2.56 -15.28
C TRP A 103 -6.57 1.67 -15.84
N TYR A 104 -6.29 0.38 -15.99
CA TYR A 104 -7.16 -0.60 -16.67
C TYR A 104 -7.47 -0.23 -18.13
N CYS A 105 -6.61 0.56 -18.75
CA CYS A 105 -6.73 1.05 -20.13
C CYS A 105 -5.34 1.11 -20.80
N GLY A 106 -4.45 0.17 -20.48
CA GLY A 106 -3.13 0.04 -21.12
C GLY A 106 -1.99 0.70 -20.37
N HIS A 107 -2.17 1.05 -19.09
CA HIS A 107 -1.05 1.54 -18.28
C HIS A 107 -0.02 0.42 -18.08
N PRO A 108 1.30 0.69 -18.18
CA PRO A 108 2.34 -0.36 -18.10
C PRO A 108 2.30 -1.21 -16.82
N TRP A 109 1.75 -0.66 -15.74
CA TRP A 109 1.62 -1.35 -14.45
C TRP A 109 0.27 -2.05 -14.27
N ASP A 110 -0.57 -2.14 -15.30
CA ASP A 110 -1.85 -2.87 -15.20
C ASP A 110 -1.61 -4.36 -14.92
N ALA A 111 -0.48 -4.91 -15.37
CA ALA A 111 -0.01 -6.26 -15.04
C ALA A 111 0.16 -6.53 -13.52
N GLY A 112 0.26 -5.48 -12.71
CA GLY A 112 0.38 -5.57 -11.25
C GLY A 112 -0.88 -5.22 -10.48
N ARG A 113 -1.93 -4.74 -11.16
CA ARG A 113 -3.17 -4.34 -10.51
C ARG A 113 -4.02 -5.56 -10.20
N ILE A 114 -4.82 -5.45 -9.16
CA ILE A 114 -5.71 -6.53 -8.73
C ILE A 114 -6.92 -6.61 -9.65
N PHE A 115 -7.50 -7.81 -9.69
CA PHE A 115 -8.72 -8.16 -10.39
C PHE A 115 -9.62 -8.95 -9.43
N PRO A 116 -10.95 -8.92 -9.63
CA PRO A 116 -11.87 -9.74 -8.88
C PRO A 116 -11.48 -11.22 -8.88
N LYS A 117 -11.63 -11.91 -7.73
CA LYS A 117 -11.31 -13.34 -7.60
C LYS A 117 -12.18 -14.21 -8.50
N SER A 118 -13.45 -13.85 -8.66
CA SER A 118 -14.32 -14.34 -9.72
C SER A 118 -14.32 -13.31 -10.85
N MET A 119 -14.38 -13.71 -12.12
CA MET A 119 -14.52 -12.74 -13.22
C MET A 119 -15.84 -11.96 -13.20
N HIS A 120 -16.68 -12.17 -12.18
CA HIS A 120 -17.90 -11.44 -11.94
C HIS A 120 -17.71 -10.41 -10.81
N CYS A 121 -18.13 -9.18 -11.06
CA CYS A 121 -18.21 -8.11 -10.07
C CYS A 121 -19.66 -7.62 -10.05
N ASP A 122 -20.34 -7.77 -8.90
CA ASP A 122 -21.74 -7.36 -8.71
C ASP A 122 -22.68 -7.84 -9.83
N GLY A 123 -22.53 -9.12 -10.24
CA GLY A 123 -23.35 -9.75 -11.27
C GLY A 123 -22.94 -9.47 -12.71
N ARG A 124 -21.99 -8.57 -12.96
CA ARG A 124 -21.47 -8.26 -14.30
C ARG A 124 -20.12 -8.89 -14.55
N LEU A 125 -19.79 -9.17 -15.81
CA LEU A 125 -18.45 -9.62 -16.16
C LEU A 125 -17.46 -8.46 -16.03
N TRP A 126 -16.25 -8.74 -15.55
CA TRP A 126 -15.18 -7.75 -15.45
C TRP A 126 -14.88 -7.06 -16.80
N THR A 127 -15.00 -7.80 -17.90
CA THR A 127 -14.80 -7.28 -19.26
C THR A 127 -15.84 -6.23 -19.65
N GLU A 128 -17.04 -6.25 -19.06
CA GLU A 128 -18.12 -5.30 -19.31
C GLU A 128 -17.97 -4.01 -18.51
N LEU A 129 -17.10 -3.97 -17.50
CA LEU A 129 -16.87 -2.77 -16.72
C LEU A 129 -16.01 -1.76 -17.48
N SER A 130 -16.44 -0.51 -17.46
CA SER A 130 -15.66 0.64 -17.90
C SER A 130 -14.38 0.79 -17.07
N PRO A 131 -13.34 1.46 -17.59
CA PRO A 131 -12.14 1.75 -16.81
C PRO A 131 -12.45 2.46 -15.48
N SER A 132 -13.42 3.37 -15.43
CA SER A 132 -13.82 4.05 -14.20
C SER A 132 -14.43 3.10 -13.17
N GLU A 133 -15.26 2.16 -13.59
CA GLU A 133 -15.82 1.13 -12.71
C GLU A 133 -14.72 0.21 -12.19
N LYS A 134 -13.75 -0.19 -13.03
CA LYS A 134 -12.60 -0.99 -12.62
C LYS A 134 -11.71 -0.27 -11.60
N VAL A 135 -11.44 1.02 -11.80
CA VAL A 135 -10.69 1.85 -10.83
C VAL A 135 -11.47 2.01 -9.53
N ALA A 136 -12.79 2.22 -9.59
CA ALA A 136 -13.65 2.31 -8.42
C ALA A 136 -13.64 0.99 -7.63
N TRP A 137 -13.81 -0.14 -8.33
CA TRP A 137 -13.71 -1.47 -7.75
C TRP A 137 -12.35 -1.68 -7.07
N ASN A 138 -11.24 -1.36 -7.75
CA ASN A 138 -9.91 -1.49 -7.17
C ASN A 138 -9.75 -0.67 -5.90
N TRP A 139 -10.31 0.55 -5.85
CA TRP A 139 -10.29 1.37 -4.64
C TRP A 139 -11.09 0.72 -3.51
N VAL A 140 -12.29 0.22 -3.78
CA VAL A 140 -13.14 -0.45 -2.78
C VAL A 140 -12.42 -1.70 -2.26
N GLU A 141 -11.95 -2.56 -3.15
CA GLU A 141 -11.34 -3.83 -2.79
C GLU A 141 -10.01 -3.65 -2.05
N THR A 142 -9.18 -2.69 -2.46
CA THR A 142 -7.93 -2.38 -1.75
C THR A 142 -8.22 -1.92 -0.31
N ASN A 143 -9.24 -1.06 -0.12
CA ASN A 143 -9.58 -0.60 1.24
C ASN A 143 -10.24 -1.69 2.08
N ARG A 144 -11.04 -2.58 1.47
CA ARG A 144 -11.58 -3.77 2.14
C ARG A 144 -10.46 -4.69 2.61
N PHE A 145 -9.51 -5.01 1.72
CA PHE A 145 -8.33 -5.81 2.06
C PHE A 145 -7.55 -5.21 3.24
N ILE A 146 -7.30 -3.89 3.23
CA ILE A 146 -6.63 -3.21 4.35
C ILE A 146 -7.46 -3.32 5.63
N PHE A 147 -8.76 -3.07 5.55
CA PHE A 147 -9.65 -3.13 6.71
C PHE A 147 -9.65 -4.51 7.36
N ASP A 148 -9.73 -5.57 6.55
CA ASP A 148 -9.71 -6.96 7.02
C ASP A 148 -8.37 -7.31 7.68
N PHE A 149 -7.25 -6.91 7.06
CA PHE A 149 -5.91 -7.08 7.63
C PHE A 149 -5.78 -6.38 9.00
N LEU A 150 -6.25 -5.14 9.11
CA LEU A 150 -6.10 -4.33 10.32
C LEU A 150 -6.94 -4.81 11.51
N GLN A 151 -7.93 -5.69 11.30
CA GLN A 151 -8.66 -6.32 12.41
C GLN A 151 -7.73 -7.13 13.32
N GLY A 152 -6.68 -7.73 12.75
CA GLY A 152 -5.68 -8.51 13.50
C GLY A 152 -4.50 -7.68 14.05
N ILE A 153 -4.47 -6.36 13.82
CA ILE A 153 -3.34 -5.51 14.18
C ILE A 153 -3.61 -4.76 15.50
N PRO A 154 -2.71 -4.81 16.50
CA PRO A 154 -2.82 -4.04 17.73
C PRO A 154 -2.92 -2.53 17.47
N GLU A 155 -3.69 -1.80 18.27
CA GLU A 155 -3.85 -0.34 18.12
C GLU A 155 -2.51 0.42 18.07
N ARG A 156 -1.53 0.02 18.88
CA ARG A 156 -0.18 0.62 18.88
C ARG A 156 0.60 0.44 17.56
N GLN A 157 0.14 -0.45 16.67
CA GLN A 157 0.76 -0.77 15.40
C GLN A 157 -0.06 -0.32 14.20
N LYS A 158 -1.20 0.35 14.38
CA LYS A 158 -2.00 0.87 13.28
C LYS A 158 -2.42 2.31 13.49
N PHE A 159 -2.48 3.05 12.39
CA PHE A 159 -2.92 4.44 12.40
C PHE A 159 -3.77 4.72 11.15
N PHE A 160 -4.92 5.34 11.34
CA PHE A 160 -5.78 5.77 10.25
C PHE A 160 -5.56 7.25 9.93
N LEU A 161 -5.44 7.56 8.64
CA LEU A 161 -5.26 8.93 8.17
C LEU A 161 -6.02 9.16 6.87
N ARG A 162 -6.78 10.25 6.80
CA ARG A 162 -7.23 10.78 5.50
C ARG A 162 -6.12 11.58 4.87
N LEU A 163 -5.86 11.36 3.59
CA LEU A 163 -4.81 12.07 2.86
C LEU A 163 -5.03 13.59 2.88
N GLU A 164 -6.28 14.02 2.87
CA GLU A 164 -6.69 15.41 2.96
C GLU A 164 -6.35 16.07 4.31
N GLU A 165 -6.05 15.29 5.35
CA GLU A 165 -5.73 15.76 6.71
C GLU A 165 -4.23 15.71 7.03
N ILE A 166 -3.38 15.31 6.07
CA ILE A 166 -1.95 15.06 6.29
C ILE A 166 -1.23 16.24 6.96
N ASP A 167 -1.46 17.47 6.48
CA ASP A 167 -0.77 18.65 6.99
C ASP A 167 -1.18 18.95 8.44
N SER A 168 -2.46 18.76 8.77
CA SER A 168 -3.00 18.98 10.12
C SER A 168 -2.67 17.87 11.11
N ARG A 169 -2.28 16.69 10.63
CA ARG A 169 -2.08 15.48 11.44
C ARG A 169 -0.62 15.00 11.44
N ILE A 170 0.31 15.74 10.84
CA ILE A 170 1.69 15.30 10.67
C ILE A 170 2.39 14.99 12.00
N SER A 171 2.21 15.83 13.03
CA SER A 171 2.76 15.59 14.36
C SER A 171 2.26 14.27 14.96
N SER A 172 0.97 13.95 14.79
CA SER A 172 0.42 12.67 15.26
C SER A 172 1.02 11.46 14.53
N ILE A 173 1.47 11.62 13.28
CA ILE A 173 2.14 10.54 12.55
C ILE A 173 3.57 10.36 13.09
N TRP A 174 4.28 11.45 13.41
CA TRP A 174 5.59 11.36 14.04
C TRP A 174 5.53 10.75 15.42
N ASP A 175 4.56 11.14 16.26
CA ASP A 175 4.36 10.54 17.59
C ASP A 175 4.00 9.05 17.51
N PHE A 176 3.31 8.65 16.44
CA PHE A 176 2.96 7.26 16.20
C PHE A 176 4.15 6.41 15.77
N LEU A 177 5.13 6.95 15.05
CA LEU A 177 6.27 6.21 14.48
C LEU A 177 7.39 6.02 15.50
#